data_AF-A0A2D5P6N3-F1
#
_entry.id   AF-A0A2D5P6N3-F1
#
_cell.length_a   1.000
_cell.length_b   1.000
_cell.length_c   1.000
_cell.angle_alpha   90.00
_cell.angle_beta   90.00
_cell.angle_gamma   90.00
#
_symmetry.space_group_name_H-M   'P 1'
#
loop_
_entity.id
_entity.type
_entity.pdbx_description
1 polymer ?
#
loop_
_entity_poly.entity_id
_entity_poly.type
_entity_poly.pdbx_seq_one_letter_code
_entity_poly.pdbx_strand_id
1 'polypeptide(L)'
;MNIFMKITTLLSGLLLVRFVISKFFAWPISVQAFIEMAKPIGIDPTFFRLFTGVIILIACVGFLISFYLLIRNRVKAQSKELIYTAFFYLYGIGAMIGALVAEFLLRDEPKLPLVIIALFIVITSMINLLYLKRYDILGSLKGLSSSK
;
A
#
# COMPACT_ATOMS: atom_id res chain seq x y z
N MET A 1 -1.55 10.70 18.60
CA MET A 1 -1.50 9.48 17.75
C MET A 1 -0.60 8.44 18.38
N ASN A 2 -0.96 7.16 18.23
CA ASN A 2 -0.23 6.02 18.77
C ASN A 2 1.13 5.84 18.07
N ILE A 3 2.20 5.60 18.85
CA ILE A 3 3.55 5.30 18.35
C ILE A 3 3.55 4.07 17.43
N PHE A 4 2.71 3.08 17.73
CA PHE A 4 2.51 1.89 16.91
C PHE A 4 2.13 2.24 15.47
N MET A 5 1.22 3.19 15.28
CA MET A 5 0.80 3.62 13.94
C MET A 5 1.94 4.28 13.18
N LYS A 6 2.74 5.11 13.85
CA LYS A 6 3.89 5.79 13.24
C LYS A 6 4.90 4.75 12.74
N ILE A 7 5.27 3.80 13.60
CA ILE A 7 6.25 2.76 13.28
C ILE A 7 5.75 1.86 12.15
N THR A 8 4.54 1.32 12.26
CA THR A 8 4.00 0.40 11.24
C THR A 8 3.79 1.09 9.90
N THR A 9 3.36 2.36 9.88
CA THR A 9 3.24 3.15 8.65
C THR A 9 4.60 3.36 7.97
N LEU A 10 5.64 3.69 8.74
CA LEU A 10 6.99 3.84 8.22
C LEU A 10 7.52 2.51 7.66
N LEU A 11 7.38 1.42 8.42
CA LEU A 11 7.83 0.10 8.00
C LEU A 11 7.14 -0.35 6.71
N SER A 12 5.82 -0.17 6.57
CA SER A 12 5.10 -0.45 5.33
C SER A 12 5.66 0.34 4.15
N GLY A 13 5.93 1.64 4.33
CA GLY A 13 6.57 2.47 3.30
C GLY A 13 7.94 1.95 2.90
N LEU A 14 8.83 1.69 3.87
CA LEU A 14 10.20 1.24 3.64
C LEU A 14 10.26 -0.14 2.97
N LEU A 15 9.40 -1.08 3.38
CA LEU A 15 9.32 -2.41 2.76
C LEU A 15 8.97 -2.31 1.26
N LEU A 16 8.07 -1.39 0.89
CA LEU A 16 7.66 -1.21 -0.49
C LEU A 16 8.72 -0.54 -1.38
N VAL A 17 9.66 0.23 -0.83
CA VAL A 17 10.73 0.89 -1.60
C VAL A 17 11.50 -0.11 -2.46
N ARG A 18 11.91 -1.25 -1.89
CA ARG A 18 12.62 -2.30 -2.63
C ARG A 18 11.77 -2.88 -3.77
N PHE A 19 10.47 -3.02 -3.56
CA PHE A 19 9.55 -3.53 -4.58
C PHE A 19 9.34 -2.56 -5.73
N VAL A 20 9.30 -1.26 -5.43
CA VAL A 20 9.27 -0.21 -6.45
C VAL A 20 10.55 -0.27 -7.29
N ILE A 21 11.72 -0.22 -6.64
CA ILE A 21 13.01 -0.20 -7.33
C ILE A 21 13.16 -1.42 -8.23
N SER A 22 12.92 -2.62 -7.70
CA SER A 22 13.07 -3.85 -8.49
C SER A 22 12.15 -3.91 -9.71
N LYS A 23 10.95 -3.32 -9.63
CA LYS A 23 10.01 -3.25 -10.74
C LYS A 23 10.37 -2.21 -11.78
N PHE A 24 10.87 -1.03 -11.43
CA PHE A 24 11.23 -0.01 -12.42
C PHE A 24 12.60 -0.26 -13.06
N PHE A 25 13.57 -0.75 -12.29
CA PHE A 25 14.94 -1.03 -12.76
C PHE A 25 15.12 -2.43 -13.35
N ALA A 26 14.01 -3.14 -13.63
CA ALA A 26 14.02 -4.43 -14.30
C ALA A 26 15.00 -5.45 -13.67
N TRP A 27 15.04 -5.53 -12.34
CA TRP A 27 15.90 -6.50 -11.66
C TRP A 27 15.55 -7.92 -12.15
N PRO A 28 16.54 -8.80 -12.40
CA PRO A 28 16.30 -10.10 -13.00
C PRO A 28 15.21 -10.91 -12.29
N ILE A 29 15.22 -10.89 -10.95
CA ILE A 29 14.22 -11.57 -10.12
C ILE A 29 12.80 -11.03 -10.31
N SER A 30 12.66 -9.72 -10.55
CA SER A 30 11.37 -9.09 -10.85
C SER A 30 10.94 -9.42 -12.27
N VAL A 31 11.86 -9.38 -13.24
CA VAL A 31 11.51 -9.66 -14.64
C VAL A 31 11.03 -11.10 -14.79
N GLN A 32 11.77 -12.08 -14.25
CA GLN A 32 11.40 -13.49 -14.29
C GLN A 32 10.04 -13.75 -13.64
N ALA A 33 9.81 -13.14 -12.47
CA ALA A 33 8.53 -13.23 -11.77
C ALA A 33 7.35 -12.77 -12.63
N PHE A 34 7.48 -11.66 -13.34
CA PHE A 34 6.40 -11.15 -14.18
C PHE A 34 6.26 -11.91 -15.50
N ILE A 35 7.34 -12.48 -16.03
CA ILE A 35 7.26 -13.41 -17.18
C ILE A 35 6.44 -14.63 -16.80
N GLU A 36 6.71 -15.23 -15.64
CA GLU A 36 5.94 -16.34 -15.09
C GLU A 36 4.47 -15.96 -14.90
N MET A 37 4.21 -14.91 -14.12
CA MET A 37 2.84 -14.47 -13.79
C MET A 37 2.02 -14.03 -15.00
N ALA A 38 2.67 -13.59 -16.08
CA ALA A 38 2.00 -13.16 -17.29
C ALA A 38 1.53 -14.32 -18.18
N LYS A 39 2.22 -15.47 -18.15
CA LYS A 39 1.89 -16.65 -18.98
C LYS A 39 0.41 -17.07 -18.92
N PRO A 40 -0.19 -17.29 -17.74
CA PRO A 40 -1.57 -17.80 -17.67
C PRO A 40 -2.62 -16.81 -18.18
N ILE A 41 -2.32 -15.51 -18.18
CA ILE A 41 -3.26 -14.43 -18.53
C ILE A 41 -2.96 -13.78 -19.88
N GLY A 42 -1.87 -14.15 -20.55
CA GLY A 42 -1.53 -13.69 -21.90
C GLY A 42 -1.22 -12.20 -22.02
N ILE A 43 -0.81 -11.54 -20.94
CA ILE A 43 -0.48 -10.10 -20.92
C ILE A 43 1.01 -9.89 -21.18
N ASP A 44 1.41 -8.75 -21.75
CA ASP A 44 2.84 -8.41 -21.86
C ASP A 44 3.50 -8.31 -20.46
N PRO A 45 4.57 -9.09 -20.18
CA PRO A 45 5.23 -9.10 -18.88
C PRO A 45 5.82 -7.75 -18.47
N THR A 46 6.26 -6.94 -19.44
CA THR A 46 6.88 -5.64 -19.18
C THR A 46 5.82 -4.63 -18.73
N PHE A 47 4.71 -4.54 -19.45
CA PHE A 47 3.55 -3.76 -19.08
C PHE A 47 3.03 -4.19 -17.70
N PHE A 48 2.83 -5.49 -17.47
CA PHE A 48 2.31 -5.99 -16.20
C PHE A 48 3.23 -5.64 -15.02
N ARG A 49 4.55 -5.79 -15.20
CA ARG A 49 5.56 -5.38 -14.20
C ARG A 49 5.49 -3.88 -13.90
N LEU A 50 5.49 -3.04 -14.93
CA LEU A 50 5.52 -1.59 -14.77
C LEU A 50 4.21 -1.07 -14.18
N PHE A 51 3.06 -1.57 -14.63
CA PHE A 51 1.75 -1.24 -14.08
C PHE A 51 1.67 -1.58 -12.58
N THR A 52 2.07 -2.79 -12.21
CA THR A 52 2.15 -3.19 -10.79
C THR A 52 3.17 -2.33 -10.04
N GLY A 53 4.24 -1.91 -10.71
CA GLY A 53 5.24 -0.97 -10.18
C GLY A 53 4.63 0.37 -9.80
N VAL A 54 3.79 0.94 -10.67
CA VAL A 54 3.06 2.19 -10.40
C VAL A 54 2.09 2.02 -9.23
N ILE A 55 1.33 0.91 -9.20
CA ILE A 55 0.41 0.63 -8.08
C ILE A 55 1.16 0.62 -6.75
N ILE A 56 2.28 -0.11 -6.68
CA ILE A 56 3.09 -0.22 -5.48
C ILE A 56 3.78 1.11 -5.13
N LEU A 57 4.20 1.90 -6.13
CA LEU A 57 4.79 3.22 -5.92
C LEU A 57 3.80 4.17 -5.25
N ILE A 58 2.54 4.20 -5.69
CA ILE A 58 1.49 5.01 -5.07
C ILE A 58 1.29 4.60 -3.61
N ALA A 59 1.25 3.30 -3.32
CA ALA A 59 1.15 2.81 -1.94
C ALA A 59 2.37 3.23 -1.11
N CYS A 60 3.59 3.04 -1.65
CA CYS A 60 4.85 3.40 -1.00
C CYS A 60 4.89 4.88 -0.62
N VAL A 61 4.66 5.77 -1.60
CA VAL A 61 4.63 7.22 -1.37
C VAL A 61 3.50 7.59 -0.42
N GLY A 62 2.33 6.97 -0.55
CA GLY A 62 1.20 7.16 0.34
C GLY A 62 1.49 6.85 1.81
N PHE A 63 2.17 5.73 2.09
CA PHE A 63 2.63 5.39 3.44
C PHE A 63 3.67 6.39 3.96
N LEU A 64 4.64 6.82 3.14
CA LEU A 64 5.65 7.80 3.55
C LEU A 64 5.05 9.19 3.83
N ILE A 65 4.11 9.65 3.01
CA ILE A 65 3.35 10.89 3.25
C ILE A 65 2.54 10.74 4.55
N SER A 66 1.83 9.64 4.71
CA SER A 66 1.05 9.37 5.92
C SER A 66 1.93 9.40 7.17
N PHE A 67 3.11 8.77 7.12
CA PHE A 67 4.09 8.82 8.20
C PHE A 67 4.52 10.26 8.52
N TYR A 68 4.84 11.05 7.49
CA TYR A 68 5.19 12.46 7.66
C TYR A 68 4.06 13.26 8.35
N LEU A 69 2.81 13.06 7.94
CA LEU A 69 1.66 13.72 8.55
C LEU A 69 1.46 13.29 10.01
N LEU A 70 1.70 12.01 10.32
CA LEU A 70 1.59 11.46 11.67
C LEU A 70 2.69 12.00 12.60
N ILE A 71 3.95 12.13 12.14
CA ILE A 71 5.05 12.65 12.99
C ILE A 71 4.93 14.15 13.24
N ARG A 72 4.39 14.91 12.27
CA ARG A 72 4.09 16.35 12.41
C ARG A 72 2.80 16.62 13.19
N ASN A 73 2.12 15.59 13.70
CA ASN A 73 0.83 15.68 14.41
C ASN A 73 -0.23 16.49 13.62
N ARG A 74 -0.20 16.37 12.29
CA ARG A 74 -1.14 17.06 11.38
C ARG A 74 -2.47 16.33 11.24
N VAL A 75 -2.48 15.01 11.43
CA VAL A 75 -3.70 14.20 11.40
C VAL A 75 -4.55 14.49 12.64
N LYS A 76 -5.59 15.32 12.48
CA LYS A 76 -6.54 15.70 13.53
C LYS A 76 -7.96 15.27 13.12
N ALA A 77 -8.89 15.24 14.07
CA ALA A 77 -10.31 15.07 13.74
C ALA A 77 -10.75 16.16 12.74
N GLN A 78 -11.59 15.80 11.77
CA GLN A 78 -12.12 16.74 10.77
C GLN A 78 -11.06 17.40 9.88
N SER A 79 -9.92 16.74 9.66
CA SER A 79 -8.83 17.25 8.81
C SER A 79 -8.75 16.53 7.45
N LYS A 80 -8.22 17.22 6.43
CA LYS A 80 -7.94 16.60 5.11
C LYS A 80 -6.89 15.50 5.22
N GLU A 81 -5.93 15.72 6.11
CA GLU A 81 -4.83 14.82 6.42
C GLU A 81 -5.34 13.47 6.95
N LEU A 82 -6.38 13.47 7.79
CA LEU A 82 -7.05 12.25 8.24
C LEU A 82 -7.62 11.44 7.08
N ILE A 83 -8.26 12.10 6.11
CA ILE A 83 -8.83 11.46 4.93
C ILE A 83 -7.74 10.90 4.04
N TYR A 84 -6.66 11.65 3.79
CA TYR A 84 -5.53 11.17 3.00
C TYR A 84 -4.85 9.96 3.64
N THR A 85 -4.61 9.98 4.95
CA THR A 85 -4.03 8.84 5.66
C THR A 85 -4.95 7.61 5.60
N ALA A 86 -6.26 7.79 5.83
CA ALA A 86 -7.21 6.69 5.72
C ALA A 86 -7.27 6.11 4.29
N PHE A 87 -7.27 6.98 3.28
CA PHE A 87 -7.23 6.59 1.87
C PHE A 87 -5.99 5.74 1.57
N PHE A 88 -4.80 6.16 2.00
CA PHE A 88 -3.58 5.39 1.72
C PHE A 88 -3.52 4.04 2.44
N TYR A 89 -4.10 3.92 3.64
CA TYR A 89 -4.26 2.61 4.28
C TYR A 89 -5.20 1.70 3.50
N LEU A 90 -6.35 2.21 3.04
CA LEU A 90 -7.28 1.44 2.21
C LEU A 90 -6.65 1.04 0.87
N TYR A 91 -5.96 1.98 0.23
CA TYR A 91 -5.23 1.74 -1.02
C TYR A 91 -4.15 0.67 -0.83
N GLY A 92 -3.36 0.77 0.26
CA GLY A 92 -2.34 -0.22 0.60
C GLY A 92 -2.92 -1.61 0.81
N ILE A 93 -4.08 -1.73 1.50
CA ILE A 93 -4.80 -3.00 1.64
C ILE A 93 -5.17 -3.56 0.27
N GLY A 94 -5.82 -2.76 -0.58
CA GLY A 94 -6.23 -3.19 -1.91
C GLY A 94 -5.06 -3.65 -2.78
N ALA A 95 -3.97 -2.87 -2.80
CA ALA A 95 -2.76 -3.21 -3.54
C ALA A 95 -2.12 -4.52 -3.06
N MET A 96 -2.06 -4.75 -1.75
CA MET A 96 -1.46 -5.97 -1.18
C MET A 96 -2.35 -7.19 -1.32
N ILE A 97 -3.68 -7.04 -1.22
CA ILE A 97 -4.61 -8.12 -1.55
C ILE A 97 -4.49 -8.49 -3.03
N GLY A 98 -4.44 -7.50 -3.93
CA GLY A 98 -4.20 -7.76 -5.35
C GLY A 98 -2.86 -8.48 -5.60
N ALA A 99 -1.80 -8.11 -4.88
CA ALA A 99 -0.52 -8.79 -4.94
C ALA A 99 -0.59 -10.24 -4.42
N LEU A 100 -1.31 -10.50 -3.32
CA LEU A 100 -1.52 -11.85 -2.80
C LEU A 100 -2.31 -12.71 -3.80
N VAL A 101 -3.38 -12.17 -4.38
CA VAL A 101 -4.17 -12.85 -5.41
C VAL A 101 -3.29 -13.19 -6.62
N ALA A 102 -2.50 -12.23 -7.12
CA ALA A 102 -1.57 -12.48 -8.21
C ALA A 102 -0.51 -13.55 -7.85
N GLU A 103 -0.01 -13.53 -6.62
CA GLU A 103 0.99 -14.49 -6.15
C GLU A 103 0.44 -15.93 -6.06
N PHE A 104 -0.80 -16.12 -5.62
CA PHE A 104 -1.40 -17.45 -5.48
C PHE A 104 -2.07 -17.97 -6.75
N LEU A 105 -2.51 -17.10 -7.66
CA LEU A 105 -3.23 -17.51 -8.87
C LEU A 105 -2.38 -17.52 -10.13
N LEU A 106 -1.33 -16.70 -10.19
CA LEU A 106 -0.55 -16.50 -11.42
C LEU A 106 0.84 -17.14 -11.39
N ARG A 107 1.34 -17.52 -10.22
CA ARG A 107 2.60 -18.25 -10.10
C ARG A 107 2.38 -19.74 -9.95
N ASP A 108 3.38 -20.49 -10.39
CA ASP A 108 3.46 -21.93 -10.18
C ASP A 108 3.71 -22.21 -8.68
N GLU A 109 4.61 -21.44 -8.06
CA GLU A 109 4.95 -21.56 -6.63
C GLU A 109 4.96 -20.19 -5.93
N PRO A 110 4.06 -19.98 -4.94
CA PRO A 110 4.04 -18.77 -4.12
C PRO A 110 5.32 -18.60 -3.30
N LYS A 111 5.94 -17.42 -3.37
CA LYS A 111 7.11 -17.06 -2.56
C LYS A 111 6.68 -16.54 -1.20
N LEU A 112 6.86 -17.38 -0.18
CA LEU A 112 6.54 -17.08 1.22
C LEU A 112 7.01 -15.69 1.71
N PRO A 113 8.25 -15.22 1.42
CA PRO A 113 8.66 -13.89 1.87
C PRO A 113 7.77 -12.76 1.35
N LEU A 114 7.25 -12.87 0.12
CA LEU A 114 6.36 -11.87 -0.47
C LEU A 114 4.98 -11.90 0.19
N VAL A 115 4.46 -13.10 0.42
CA VAL A 115 3.19 -13.33 1.11
C VAL A 115 3.22 -12.74 2.52
N ILE A 116 4.30 -13.00 3.27
CA ILE A 116 4.46 -12.48 4.64
C ILE A 116 4.48 -10.95 4.66
N ILE A 117 5.21 -10.31 3.75
CA ILE A 117 5.27 -8.84 3.67
C ILE A 117 3.89 -8.26 3.32
N ALA A 118 3.19 -8.85 2.35
CA ALA A 118 1.86 -8.40 1.95
C ALA A 118 0.85 -8.55 3.10
N LEU A 119 0.85 -9.69 3.81
CA LEU A 119 0.02 -9.91 4.99
C LEU A 119 0.34 -8.92 6.12
N PHE A 120 1.62 -8.67 6.39
CA PHE A 120 2.03 -7.68 7.38
C PHE A 120 1.46 -6.29 7.06
N ILE A 121 1.57 -5.84 5.80
CA ILE A 121 1.05 -4.53 5.38
C ILE A 121 -0.48 -4.49 5.47
N VAL A 122 -1.19 -5.56 5.07
CA VAL A 122 -2.66 -5.64 5.20
C VAL A 122 -3.09 -5.53 6.65
N ILE A 123 -2.54 -6.38 7.52
CA ILE A 123 -2.92 -6.45 8.94
C ILE A 123 -2.62 -5.12 9.64
N THR A 124 -1.43 -4.58 9.46
CA THR A 124 -1.06 -3.29 10.08
C THR A 124 -1.90 -2.13 9.56
N SER A 125 -2.23 -2.10 8.27
CA SER A 125 -3.09 -1.07 7.69
C SER A 125 -4.53 -1.17 8.21
N MET A 126 -5.06 -2.39 8.39
CA MET A 126 -6.37 -2.61 9.02
C MET A 126 -6.38 -2.12 10.46
N ILE A 127 -5.38 -2.50 11.26
CA ILE A 127 -5.25 -2.04 12.65
C ILE A 127 -5.15 -0.51 12.71
N ASN A 128 -4.35 0.11 11.84
CA ASN A 128 -4.19 1.56 11.80
C ASN A 128 -5.49 2.29 11.39
N LEU A 129 -6.28 1.73 10.47
CA LEU A 129 -7.61 2.25 10.13
C LEU A 129 -8.57 2.18 11.32
N LEU A 130 -8.55 1.10 12.10
CA LEU A 130 -9.36 0.98 13.31
C LEU A 130 -8.97 2.02 14.36
N TYR A 131 -7.69 2.35 14.50
CA TYR A 131 -7.25 3.46 15.34
C TYR A 131 -7.74 4.82 14.81
N LEU A 132 -7.72 5.04 13.49
CA LEU A 132 -8.21 6.28 12.89
C LEU A 132 -9.73 6.45 12.97
N LYS A 133 -10.51 5.36 12.98
CA LYS A 133 -11.98 5.40 13.11
C LYS A 133 -12.45 6.18 14.36
N ARG A 134 -11.61 6.26 15.39
CA ARG A 134 -11.87 7.06 16.60
C ARG A 134 -11.96 8.57 16.35
N TYR A 135 -11.51 9.06 15.19
CA TYR A 135 -11.44 10.49 14.84
C TYR A 135 -12.55 10.96 13.88
N ASP A 136 -13.65 10.21 13.77
CA ASP A 136 -14.81 10.48 12.88
C ASP A 136 -14.42 10.87 11.45
N ILE A 137 -13.94 9.86 10.71
CA ILE A 137 -13.56 10.00 9.29
C ILE A 137 -14.77 10.47 8.44
N LEU A 138 -15.98 10.01 8.77
CA LEU A 138 -17.20 10.36 8.02
C LEU A 138 -17.61 11.82 8.25
N GLY A 139 -17.53 12.31 9.48
CA GLY A 139 -17.70 13.74 9.78
C GLY A 139 -16.69 14.61 9.04
N SER A 140 -15.45 14.14 8.90
CA SER A 140 -14.39 14.82 8.15
C SER A 140 -14.72 14.95 6.66
N LEU A 141 -15.29 13.90 6.05
CA LEU A 141 -15.71 13.91 4.64
C LEU A 141 -16.89 14.88 4.41
N LYS A 142 -17.86 14.92 5.33
CA LYS A 142 -19.01 15.83 5.25
C LYS A 142 -18.58 17.29 5.38
N GLY A 143 -17.68 17.62 6.31
CA GLY A 143 -17.17 18.98 6.50
C GLY A 143 -16.46 19.55 5.27
N LEU A 144 -15.82 18.71 4.45
CA LEU A 144 -15.22 19.14 3.18
C LEU A 144 -16.25 19.42 2.09
N SER A 145 -17.38 18.71 2.11
CA SER A 145 -18.46 18.92 1.14
C SER A 145 -19.26 20.19 1.43
N SER A 146 -19.37 20.61 2.70
CA SER A 146 -20.11 21.80 3.12
C SER A 146 -19.32 23.11 3.05
N SER A 147 -18.02 23.04 2.74
CA SER A 147 -17.13 24.21 2.62
C SER A 147 -17.03 24.75 1.18
N LYS A 148 -17.88 24.28 0.27
CA LYS A 148 -18.04 24.80 -1.10
C LYS A 148 -19.30 25.63 -1.18
#